data_AF-A0A920V435-F1
#
_entry.id   AF-A0A920V435-F1
#
_cell.length_a   1.000
_cell.length_b   1.000
_cell.length_c   1.000
_cell.angle_alpha   90.00
_cell.angle_beta   90.00
_cell.angle_gamma   90.00
#
_symmetry.space_group_name_H-M   'P 1'
#
loop_
_entity.id
_entity.type
_entity.pdbx_description
1 polymer ?
#
loop_
_entity_poly.entity_id
_entity_poly.type
_entity_poly.pdbx_seq_one_letter_code
_entity_poly.pdbx_strand_id
1 'polypeptide(L)' 'MTEISCPLLLMLSGGDRIIDNVATRELFEGFRHRKKRLLEYDDAAHTLEFEPSREQFVADLIGWLDELAG' A
#
# COMPACT_ATOMS: atom_id res chain seq x y z
N MET A 1 -12.24 4.04 17.06
CA MET A 1 -11.00 3.82 16.29
C MET A 1 -11.06 2.43 15.74
N THR A 2 -10.95 2.28 14.42
CA THR A 2 -10.90 0.99 13.73
C THR A 2 -9.65 0.24 14.18
N GLU A 3 -9.83 -0.75 15.05
CA GLU A 3 -8.74 -1.57 15.55
C GLU A 3 -8.46 -2.70 14.56
N ILE A 4 -7.43 -2.53 13.74
CA ILE A 4 -6.87 -3.59 12.89
C ILE A 4 -5.72 -4.24 13.65
N SER A 5 -5.87 -5.53 13.95
CA SER A 5 -4.96 -6.32 14.79
C SER A 5 -3.93 -7.15 14.01
N CYS A 6 -3.92 -7.06 12.68
CA CYS A 6 -2.97 -7.75 11.80
C CYS A 6 -1.98 -6.77 11.16
N PRO A 7 -0.84 -7.26 10.63
CA PRO A 7 0.07 -6.46 9.81
C PRO A 7 -0.65 -5.80 8.62
N LEU A 8 -0.26 -4.56 8.29
CA LEU A 8 -0.84 -3.80 7.20
C LEU A 8 0.21 -3.44 6.15
N LEU A 9 -0.17 -3.57 4.89
CA LEU A 9 0.53 -3.03 3.74
C LEU A 9 -0.45 -2.16 2.95
N LEU A 10 -0.11 -0.89 2.76
CA LEU A 10 -0.79 0.00 1.83
C LEU A 10 0.12 0.24 0.64
N MET A 11 -0.38 -0.04 -0.56
CA MET A 11 0.32 0.14 -1.84
C MET A 11 -0.50 1.15 -2.64
N LEU A 12 -0.01 2.38 -2.73
CA LEU A 12 -0.78 3.52 -3.19
C LEU A 12 -0.26 4.04 -4.54
N SER A 13 -1.18 4.21 -5.48
CA SER A 13 -0.91 4.77 -6.80
C SER A 13 -0.85 6.30 -6.72
N GLY A 14 0.31 6.93 -6.93
CA GLY A 14 0.49 8.38 -6.80
C GLY A 14 -0.34 9.20 -7.79
N GLY A 15 -0.52 8.69 -9.01
CA GLY A 15 -1.31 9.31 -10.08
C GLY A 15 -2.79 8.89 -10.09
N ASP A 16 -3.30 8.31 -9.00
CA ASP A 16 -4.70 7.92 -8.90
C ASP A 16 -5.65 9.13 -9.01
N ARG A 17 -6.71 8.98 -9.80
CA ARG A 17 -7.74 10.02 -10.05
C ARG A 17 -9.14 9.58 -9.64
N ILE A 18 -9.27 8.40 -9.04
CA ILE A 18 -10.53 7.79 -8.62
C ILE A 18 -10.69 7.92 -7.11
N ILE A 19 -9.63 7.66 -6.34
CA ILE A 19 -9.64 7.80 -4.88
C ILE A 19 -8.90 9.06 -4.42
N ASP A 20 -9.14 9.45 -3.17
CA ASP A 20 -8.37 10.48 -2.48
C ASP A 20 -7.16 9.86 -1.77
N ASN A 21 -5.97 10.03 -2.36
CA ASN A 21 -4.71 9.54 -1.81
C ASN A 21 -4.35 10.19 -0.48
N VAL A 22 -4.69 11.47 -0.28
CA VAL A 22 -4.38 12.19 0.95
C VAL A 22 -5.23 11.63 2.08
N ALA A 23 -6.54 11.52 1.88
CA ALA A 23 -7.44 10.94 2.88
C ALA A 23 -7.11 9.46 3.17
N THR A 24 -6.70 8.70 2.15
CA THR A 24 -6.26 7.31 2.31
C THR A 24 -5.00 7.20 3.17
N ARG A 25 -4.01 8.07 2.94
CA ARG A 25 -2.80 8.13 3.78
C ARG A 25 -3.14 8.53 5.21
N GLU A 26 -3.97 9.54 5.41
CA GLU A 26 -4.40 9.98 6.74
C GLU A 26 -5.11 8.88 7.52
N LEU A 27 -5.99 8.12 6.85
CA LEU A 27 -6.62 6.93 7.42
C LEU A 27 -5.58 5.88 7.82
N PHE A 28 -4.62 5.60 6.93
CA PHE A 28 -3.54 4.64 7.19
C PHE A 28 -2.67 5.04 8.39
N GLU A 29 -2.42 6.34 8.56
CA GLU A 29 -1.68 6.85 9.70
C GLU A 29 -2.42 6.64 11.03
N GLY A 30 -3.75 6.65 11.00
CA GLY A 30 -4.59 6.36 12.16
C GLY A 30 -4.48 4.92 12.69
N PHE A 31 -3.98 3.96 11.92
CA PHE A 31 -3.82 2.59 12.39
C PHE A 31 -2.64 2.45 13.37
N ARG A 32 -2.89 1.76 14.49
CA ARG A 32 -1.93 1.58 15.60
C ARG A 32 -1.04 0.34 15.47
N HIS A 33 -1.23 -0.49 14.46
CA HIS A 33 -0.47 -1.73 14.32
C HIS A 33 1.02 -1.44 14.07
N ARG A 34 1.91 -2.10 14.82
CA ARG A 34 3.37 -1.85 14.75
C ARG A 34 3.98 -2.29 13.42
N LYS A 35 3.49 -3.37 12.84
CA LYS A 35 3.90 -3.83 11.50
C LYS A 35 2.96 -3.21 10.47
N LYS A 36 3.18 -1.95 10.12
CA LYS A 36 2.49 -1.27 9.03
C LYS A 36 3.50 -0.69 8.05
N ARG A 37 3.27 -0.83 6.74
CA ARG A 37 4.12 -0.31 5.67
C ARG A 37 3.27 0.41 4.63
N LEU A 38 3.73 1.57 4.18
CA LEU A 38 3.18 2.31 3.05
C LEU A 38 4.22 2.29 1.92
N LEU A 39 3.79 1.90 0.72
CA LEU A 39 4.55 1.99 -0.52
C LEU A 39 3.78 2.85 -1.51
N GLU A 40 4.49 3.67 -2.27
CA GLU A 40 3.91 4.59 -3.24
C GLU A 40 4.56 4.43 -4.61
N TYR A 41 3.71 4.50 -5.63
CA TYR A 41 4.08 4.39 -7.04
C TYR A 41 3.70 5.70 -7.73
N ASP A 42 4.60 6.69 -7.71
CA ASP A 42 4.32 8.10 -8.03
C ASP A 42 3.57 8.29 -9.37
N ASP A 43 4.00 7.61 -10.43
CA ASP A 43 3.46 7.77 -11.77
C ASP A 43 2.32 6.79 -12.12
N ALA A 44 2.01 5.84 -11.25
CA ALA A 44 1.00 4.84 -11.51
C ALA A 44 -0.41 5.44 -11.52
N ALA A 45 -1.29 4.88 -12.34
CA ALA A 45 -2.73 5.08 -12.24
C ALA A 45 -3.40 4.00 -11.36
N HIS A 46 -4.72 4.15 -11.17
CA HIS A 46 -5.52 3.42 -10.18
C HIS A 46 -5.27 1.90 -10.12
N THR A 47 -5.13 1.24 -11.26
CA THR A 47 -4.98 -0.21 -11.33
C THR A 47 -3.51 -0.60 -11.50
N LEU A 48 -2.77 -0.66 -10.39
CA LEU A 48 -1.34 -1.00 -10.33
C LEU A 48 -0.97 -2.28 -11.10
N GLU A 49 -1.89 -3.24 -11.18
CA GLU A 49 -1.71 -4.51 -11.89
C GLU A 49 -1.60 -4.36 -13.43
N PHE A 50 -2.00 -3.22 -13.98
CA PHE A 50 -1.92 -2.91 -15.41
C PHE A 50 -0.88 -1.83 -15.74
N GLU A 51 -0.20 -1.29 -14.74
CA GLU A 51 0.80 -0.23 -14.93
C GLU A 51 2.16 -0.80 -15.38
N PRO A 52 3.03 0.01 -16.01
CA PRO A 52 4.39 -0.42 -16.35
C PRO A 52 5.24 -0.86 -15.14
N SER A 53 4.86 -0.43 -13.93
CA SER A 53 5.51 -0.82 -12.67
C SER A 53 4.95 -2.11 -12.06
N ARG A 54 4.13 -2.88 -12.78
CA ARG A 54 3.50 -4.12 -12.31
C ARG A 54 4.47 -5.08 -11.66
N GLU A 55 5.63 -5.33 -12.28
CA GLU A 55 6.63 -6.26 -11.76
C GLU A 55 7.19 -5.80 -10.41
N GLN A 56 7.39 -4.48 -10.26
CA GLN A 56 7.84 -3.89 -9.00
C GLN A 56 6.75 -4.01 -7.92
N PHE A 57 5.51 -3.66 -8.25
CA PHE A 57 4.36 -3.83 -7.38
C PHE A 57 4.23 -5.28 -6.86
N VAL A 58 4.30 -6.26 -7.76
CA VAL A 58 4.22 -7.68 -7.37
C VAL A 58 5.41 -8.10 -6.50
N ALA A 59 6.64 -7.67 -6.85
CA ALA A 59 7.84 -7.98 -6.07
C ALA A 59 7.77 -7.40 -4.65
N ASP A 60 7.27 -6.17 -4.49
CA ASP A 60 7.11 -5.52 -3.19
C ASP A 60 6.09 -6.25 -2.30
N LEU A 61 4.97 -6.70 -2.88
CA LEU A 61 3.96 -7.48 -2.17
C LEU A 61 4.54 -8.83 -1.69
N ILE A 62 5.24 -9.55 -2.58
CA ILE A 62 5.87 -10.83 -2.23
C ILE A 62 6.92 -10.63 -1.14
N GLY A 63 7.81 -9.65 -1.31
CA GLY A 63 8.85 -9.34 -0.32
C GLY A 63 8.28 -9.01 1.05
N TRP A 64 7.16 -8.26 1.11
CA TRP A 64 6.48 -7.99 2.37
C TRP A 64 5.88 -9.24 3.02
N LEU A 65 5.31 -10.16 2.23
CA LEU A 65 4.78 -11.43 2.74
C LEU A 65 5.90 -12.33 3.27
N ASP A 66 7.04 -12.39 2.58
CA ASP A 66 8.20 -13.18 3.01
C ASP A 66 8.76 -12.67 4.36
N GLU A 67 8.82 -11.35 4.55
CA GLU A 67 9.20 -10.74 5.84
C GLU A 67 8.24 -11.09 6.98
N LEU A 68 6.97 -11.37 6.69
CA LEU A 68 5.98 -11.78 7.70
C LEU A 68 6.00 -13.27 7.99
N ALA A 69 6.46 -14.08 7.03
CA ALA A 69 6.56 -15.53 7.16
C ALA A 69 7.83 -15.97 7.92
N GLY A 70 8.86 -15.13 7.96
CA GLY A 70 10.06 -15.29 8.79
C GLY A 70 9.84 -14.95 10.26
#